data_AF-W6KMV3-F1
#
_entry.id   AF-W6KMV3-F1
#
_cell.length_a   1.000
_cell.length_b   1.000
_cell.length_c   1.000
_cell.angle_alpha   90.00
_cell.angle_beta   90.00
_cell.angle_gamma   90.00
#
_symmetry.space_group_name_H-M   'P 1'
#
loop_
_entity.id
_entity.type
_entity.pdbx_description
1 polymer ?
#
loop_
_entity_poly.entity_id
_entity_poly.type
_entity_poly.pdbx_seq_one_letter_code
_entity_poly.pdbx_strand_id
1 'polypeptide(L)'
;MVSEAIARGLKNGHSPAEALTYGVFSAHAKNSLNKATEAVIGKGKDLSKVVLSEAQQARIRDAMTDDLLKSGAAYLTDVRKEVQGRVVKTVLDQIFKGDRSEK
;
A
#
# COMPACT_ATOMS: atom_id res chain seq x y z
N MET A 1 -2.05 10.97 4.89
CA MET A 1 -2.76 9.74 5.33
C MET A 1 -3.08 8.84 4.13
N VAL A 2 -3.32 7.54 4.33
CA VAL A 2 -3.66 6.57 3.24
C VAL A 2 -4.88 7.04 2.45
N SER A 3 -5.94 7.44 3.14
CA SER A 3 -7.19 7.93 2.54
C SER A 3 -6.99 9.09 1.58
N GLU A 4 -6.13 10.05 1.94
CA GLU A 4 -5.79 11.19 1.07
C GLU A 4 -5.01 10.75 -0.17
N ALA A 5 -4.13 9.77 -0.03
CA ALA A 5 -3.38 9.23 -1.16
C ALA A 5 -4.29 8.48 -2.14
N ILE A 6 -5.23 7.68 -1.63
CA ILE A 6 -6.27 7.03 -2.45
C ILE A 6 -7.11 8.10 -3.17
N ALA A 7 -7.56 9.13 -2.45
CA ALA A 7 -8.36 10.20 -3.04
C ALA A 7 -7.59 10.96 -4.13
N ARG A 8 -6.28 11.20 -3.94
CA ARG A 8 -5.42 11.76 -5.00
C ARG A 8 -5.31 10.85 -6.21
N GLY A 9 -5.15 9.54 -6.00
CA GLY A 9 -5.10 8.58 -7.10
C GLY A 9 -6.38 8.62 -7.95
N LEU A 10 -7.54 8.59 -7.30
CA LEU A 10 -8.84 8.70 -7.99
C LEU A 10 -8.98 10.03 -8.74
N LYS A 11 -8.58 11.15 -8.12
CA LYS A 11 -8.57 12.48 -8.77
C LYS A 11 -7.66 12.54 -10.00
N ASN A 12 -6.58 11.75 -10.00
CA ASN A 12 -5.62 11.68 -11.09
C ASN A 12 -6.01 10.63 -12.16
N GLY A 13 -7.24 10.10 -12.12
CA GLY A 13 -7.75 9.18 -13.14
C GLY A 13 -7.34 7.72 -12.96
N HIS A 14 -6.72 7.36 -11.83
CA HIS A 14 -6.47 5.96 -11.52
C HIS A 14 -7.78 5.22 -11.26
N SER A 15 -7.85 3.97 -11.73
CA SER A 15 -8.91 3.04 -11.34
C SER A 15 -8.91 2.83 -9.82
N PRO A 16 -10.04 2.39 -9.22
CA PRO A 16 -10.09 2.14 -7.78
C PRO A 16 -8.98 1.19 -7.28
N ALA A 17 -8.63 0.17 -8.07
CA ALA A 17 -7.56 -0.77 -7.72
C ALA A 17 -6.18 -0.08 -7.71
N GLU A 18 -5.89 0.74 -8.71
CA GLU A 18 -4.64 1.52 -8.79
C GLU A 18 -4.58 2.56 -7.68
N ALA A 19 -5.67 3.27 -7.39
CA ALA A 19 -5.73 4.26 -6.31
C ALA A 19 -5.53 3.63 -4.93
N LEU A 20 -6.12 2.46 -4.68
CA LEU A 20 -5.88 1.67 -3.46
C LEU A 20 -4.41 1.26 -3.35
N THR A 21 -3.83 0.73 -4.43
CA THR A 21 -2.43 0.31 -4.47
C THR A 21 -1.49 1.49 -4.23
N TYR A 22 -1.71 2.60 -4.91
CA TYR A 22 -0.98 3.85 -4.73
C TYR A 22 -1.09 4.35 -3.28
N GLY A 23 -2.27 4.30 -2.69
CA GLY A 23 -2.50 4.70 -1.30
C GLY A 23 -1.69 3.88 -0.30
N VAL A 24 -1.70 2.55 -0.46
CA VAL A 24 -0.92 1.64 0.37
C VAL A 24 0.57 1.90 0.19
N PHE A 25 1.07 1.90 -1.04
CA PHE A 25 2.50 2.09 -1.29
C PHE A 25 2.98 3.45 -0.78
N SER A 26 2.18 4.50 -0.93
CA SER A 26 2.48 5.83 -0.40
C SER A 26 2.65 5.85 1.12
N ALA A 27 1.85 5.08 1.86
CA ALA A 27 1.99 4.98 3.32
C ALA A 27 3.23 4.20 3.76
N HIS A 28 3.66 3.21 2.97
CA HIS A 28 4.86 2.42 3.26
C HIS A 28 6.15 3.06 2.72
N ALA A 29 6.06 4.00 1.78
CA ALA A 29 7.19 4.60 1.07
C ALA A 29 8.27 5.18 2.00
N LYS A 30 7.88 5.90 3.06
CA LYS A 30 8.86 6.51 3.99
C LYS A 30 9.65 5.45 4.77
N ASN A 31 8.96 4.42 5.26
CA ASN A 31 9.63 3.32 5.97
C ASN A 31 10.55 2.53 5.03
N SER A 32 10.07 2.28 3.81
CA SER A 32 10.83 1.61 2.77
C SER A 32 12.10 2.39 2.38
N LEU A 33 11.97 3.71 2.22
CA LEU A 33 13.11 4.61 1.98
C LEU A 33 14.13 4.53 3.11
N ASN A 34 13.69 4.61 4.36
CA ASN A 34 14.59 4.53 5.50
C ASN A 34 15.36 3.21 5.53
N LYS A 35 14.66 2.06 5.38
CA LYS A 35 15.31 0.75 5.32
C LYS A 35 16.32 0.63 4.17
N ALA A 36 15.92 1.05 2.97
CA ALA A 36 16.78 1.01 1.79
C ALA A 36 18.01 1.92 1.95
N THR A 37 17.82 3.09 2.57
CA THR A 37 18.91 4.02 2.90
C THR A 37 19.88 3.39 3.90
N GLU A 38 19.37 2.84 5.00
CA GLU A 38 20.21 2.17 6.00
C GLU A 38 21.01 1.01 5.41
N ALA A 39 20.42 0.25 4.47
CA ALA A 39 21.08 -0.86 3.80
C ALA A 39 22.22 -0.41 2.86
N VAL A 40 22.10 0.77 2.24
CA VAL A 40 23.07 1.24 1.23
C VAL A 40 24.16 2.13 1.83
N ILE A 41 23.83 3.04 2.75
CA ILE A 41 24.79 4.02 3.28
C ILE A 41 25.12 3.83 4.77
N GLY A 42 24.42 2.92 5.45
CA GLY A 42 24.64 2.57 6.85
C GLY A 42 23.60 3.16 7.81
N LYS A 43 23.42 2.49 8.95
CA LYS A 43 22.40 2.82 9.96
C LYS A 43 22.60 4.22 10.54
N GLY A 44 21.53 4.98 10.72
CA GLY A 44 21.55 6.31 11.32
C GLY A 44 22.07 7.44 10.42
N LYS A 45 22.39 7.15 9.16
CA LYS A 45 22.71 8.21 8.18
C LYS A 45 21.44 8.80 7.60
N ASP A 46 21.39 10.13 7.62
CA ASP A 46 20.29 10.91 7.07
C ASP A 46 20.52 11.16 5.58
N LEU A 47 19.57 10.72 4.74
CA LEU A 47 19.64 10.87 3.29
C LEU A 47 19.75 12.35 2.87
N SER A 48 19.19 13.28 3.66
CA SER A 48 19.29 14.71 3.40
C SER A 48 20.69 15.30 3.63
N LYS A 49 21.56 14.55 4.34
CA LYS A 49 22.91 14.98 4.72
C LYS A 49 24.01 14.25 3.96
N VAL A 50 23.65 13.38 3.02
CA VAL A 50 24.60 12.53 2.28
C VAL A 50 24.43 12.76 0.79
N VAL A 51 25.52 13.11 0.11
CA VAL A 51 25.54 13.12 -1.35
C VAL A 51 25.69 11.69 -1.84
N LEU A 52 24.68 11.20 -2.54
CA LEU A 52 24.63 9.85 -3.09
C LEU A 52 25.18 9.83 -4.51
N SER A 53 26.06 8.88 -4.80
CA SER A 53 26.41 8.56 -6.20
C SER A 53 25.21 7.98 -6.95
N GLU A 54 25.21 8.06 -8.27
CA GLU A 54 24.16 7.47 -9.11
C GLU A 54 23.96 5.98 -8.80
N ALA A 55 25.06 5.25 -8.58
CA ALA A 55 25.01 3.83 -8.22
C ALA A 55 24.34 3.60 -6.85
N GLN A 56 24.53 4.49 -5.88
CA GLN A 56 23.84 4.40 -4.59
C GLN A 56 22.37 4.74 -4.72
N GLN A 57 22.02 5.76 -5.51
CA GLN A 57 20.62 6.13 -5.77
C GLN A 57 19.87 4.98 -6.44
N ALA A 58 20.48 4.32 -7.44
CA ALA A 58 19.91 3.14 -8.08
C ALA A 58 19.67 2.01 -7.09
N ARG A 59 20.65 1.67 -6.25
CA ARG A 59 20.51 0.62 -5.22
C ARG A 59 19.41 0.92 -4.21
N ILE A 60 19.27 2.18 -3.77
CA ILE A 60 18.20 2.59 -2.87
C ILE A 60 16.85 2.42 -3.57
N ARG A 61 16.74 2.87 -4.83
CA ARG A 61 15.51 2.75 -5.62
C ARG A 61 15.08 1.29 -5.80
N ASP A 62 16.02 0.41 -6.11
CA ASP A 62 15.74 -1.02 -6.29
C ASP A 62 15.30 -1.65 -4.96
N ALA A 63 16.02 -1.40 -3.88
CA ALA A 63 15.68 -1.91 -2.55
C ALA A 63 14.31 -1.40 -2.05
N MET A 64 13.99 -0.13 -2.31
CA MET A 64 12.66 0.43 -2.02
C MET A 64 11.56 -0.24 -2.85
N THR A 65 11.82 -0.45 -4.14
CA THR A 65 10.85 -1.09 -5.04
C THR A 65 10.53 -2.49 -4.56
N ASP A 66 11.56 -3.27 -4.23
CA ASP A 66 11.40 -4.62 -3.70
C ASP A 66 10.64 -4.68 -2.37
N ASP A 67 10.97 -3.79 -1.41
CA ASP A 67 10.29 -3.76 -0.11
C ASP A 67 8.84 -3.27 -0.24
N LEU A 68 8.56 -2.30 -1.12
CA LEU A 68 7.18 -1.85 -1.40
C LEU A 68 6.34 -2.93 -2.07
N LEU A 69 6.91 -3.64 -3.06
CA LEU A 69 6.21 -4.74 -3.72
C LEU A 69 5.92 -5.88 -2.72
N LYS A 70 6.89 -6.25 -1.87
CA LYS A 70 6.68 -7.30 -0.85
C LYS A 70 5.69 -6.89 0.23
N SER A 71 5.96 -5.77 0.90
CA SER A 71 5.16 -5.34 2.06
C SER A 71 3.78 -4.83 1.65
N GLY A 72 3.69 -4.07 0.56
CA GLY A 72 2.44 -3.56 0.03
C GLY A 72 1.56 -4.67 -0.55
N ALA A 73 2.11 -5.65 -1.28
CA ALA A 73 1.32 -6.76 -1.79
C ALA A 73 0.80 -7.68 -0.68
N ALA A 74 1.60 -7.91 0.37
CA ALA A 74 1.14 -8.65 1.55
C ALA A 74 -0.06 -7.94 2.21
N TYR A 75 0.08 -6.64 2.48
CA TYR A 75 -1.00 -5.83 3.05
C TYR A 75 -2.27 -5.86 2.19
N LEU A 76 -2.14 -5.65 0.86
CA LEU A 76 -3.27 -5.70 -0.06
C LEU A 76 -3.95 -7.07 -0.09
N THR A 77 -3.18 -8.15 0.05
CA THR A 77 -3.70 -9.52 0.10
C THR A 77 -4.51 -9.76 1.37
N ASP A 78 -4.01 -9.31 2.52
CA ASP A 78 -4.69 -9.48 3.80
C ASP A 78 -5.98 -8.66 3.85
N VAL A 79 -5.92 -7.38 3.44
CA VAL A 79 -7.09 -6.52 3.34
C VAL A 79 -8.11 -7.08 2.35
N ARG A 80 -7.67 -7.62 1.21
CA ARG A 80 -8.57 -8.27 0.24
C ARG A 80 -9.36 -9.39 0.90
N LYS A 81 -8.70 -10.30 1.63
CA LYS A 81 -9.37 -11.44 2.27
C LYS A 81 -10.40 -10.98 3.30
N GLU A 82 -10.03 -10.03 4.16
CA GLU A 82 -10.93 -9.48 5.18
C GLU A 82 -12.15 -8.81 4.55
N VAL A 83 -11.93 -7.93 3.56
CA VAL A 83 -12.98 -7.18 2.88
C VAL A 83 -13.91 -8.13 2.11
N GLN A 84 -13.36 -9.12 1.39
CA GLN A 84 -14.16 -10.12 0.69
C GLN A 84 -15.07 -10.90 1.65
N GLY A 85 -14.53 -11.37 2.78
CA GLY A 85 -15.33 -12.08 3.78
C GLY A 85 -16.48 -11.23 4.33
N ARG A 86 -16.20 -9.96 4.68
CA ARG A 86 -17.23 -9.03 5.17
C ARG A 86 -18.29 -8.73 4.12
N VAL A 87 -17.89 -8.45 2.88
CA VAL A 87 -18.82 -8.12 1.79
C VAL A 87 -19.69 -9.32 1.43
N VAL A 88 -19.12 -10.52 1.33
CA VAL A 88 -19.88 -11.75 1.08
C VAL A 88 -20.90 -11.94 2.20
N LYS A 89 -20.51 -11.79 3.46
CA LYS A 89 -21.44 -11.89 4.59
C LYS A 89 -22.58 -10.87 4.47
N THR A 90 -22.28 -9.61 4.14
CA THR A 90 -23.31 -8.59 3.94
C THR A 90 -24.28 -8.96 2.81
N VAL A 91 -23.78 -9.47 1.68
CA VAL A 91 -24.61 -9.90 0.55
C VAL A 91 -25.52 -11.07 0.97
N LEU A 92 -24.97 -12.09 1.64
CA LEU A 92 -25.74 -13.23 2.13
C LEU A 92 -26.79 -12.79 3.17
N ASP A 93 -26.41 -11.93 4.12
CA ASP A 93 -27.33 -11.38 5.10
C ASP A 93 -28.49 -10.62 4.43
N GLN A 94 -28.24 -9.89 3.34
CA GLN A 94 -29.28 -9.21 2.57
C GLN A 94 -30.23 -10.20 1.88
N ILE A 95 -29.70 -11.24 1.25
CA ILE A 95 -30.49 -12.29 0.60
C ILE A 95 -31.41 -12.97 1.63
N PHE A 96 -30.85 -13.44 2.76
CA PHE A 96 -31.60 -14.22 3.74
C PHE A 96 -32.42 -13.38 4.74
N LYS A 97 -32.19 -12.06 4.83
CA LYS A 97 -33.11 -11.15 5.56
C LYS A 97 -34.32 -10.77 4.71
N GLY A 98 -34.20 -10.73 3.39
CA GLY A 98 -35.33 -10.57 2.48
C GLY A 98 -36.37 -11.67 2.68
N ASP A 99 -35.92 -12.92 2.79
CA ASP A 99 -36.78 -14.10 3.02
C ASP A 99 -37.51 -14.13 4.37
N ARG A 100 -37.09 -13.32 5.36
CA ARG A 100 -37.71 -13.31 6.70
C ARG A 100 -38.79 -12.25 6.88
N SER A 101 -38.97 -11.34 5.91
CA SER A 101 -40.03 -10.30 5.99
C SER A 101 -41.33 -10.68 5.28
N GLU A 102 -41.43 -11.87 4.69
CA GLU A 102 -42.63 -12.35 3.97
C GLU A 102 -43.36 -13.52 4.66
N LYS A 103 -43.25 -13.68 5.99
CA LYS A 103 -44.08 -14.62 6.75
C LYS A 103 -44.76 -13.98 7.96
#